data_AF-A0A1V5TI89-F1
#
_entry.id   AF-A0A1V5TI89-F1
#
_cell.length_a   1.000
_cell.length_b   1.000
_cell.length_c   1.000
_cell.angle_alpha   90.00
_cell.angle_beta   90.00
_cell.angle_gamma   90.00
#
_symmetry.space_group_name_H-M   'P 1'
#
loop_
_entity.id
_entity.type
_entity.pdbx_description
1 polymer ?
#
loop_
_entity_poly.entity_id
_entity_poly.type
_entity_poly.pdbx_seq_one_letter_code
_entity_poly.pdbx_strand_id
1 'polypeptide(L)'
;MRTERYKYIRNFRPGWPIPAVHDFIKACGKEAYLRAYAGSVRPPEEIYDVSEDPAELQNLAGRPEYADLLADFRRQVENIMQRNADELLAEDSVYTRNREHPAVRYWFFNAAAGAWDLDLEQPFLVNP
;
A
#
# COMPACT_ATOMS: atom_id res chain seq x y z
N MET A 1 3.38 -11.52 -5.54
CA MET A 1 3.71 -12.97 -5.67
C MET A 1 3.12 -13.71 -4.47
N ARG A 2 2.63 -14.93 -4.66
CA ARG A 2 2.08 -15.75 -3.57
C ARG A 2 2.57 -17.19 -3.74
N THR A 3 3.16 -17.72 -2.68
CA THR A 3 3.40 -19.15 -2.51
C THR A 3 2.47 -19.70 -1.42
N GLU A 4 2.56 -20.99 -1.12
CA GLU A 4 1.81 -21.58 0.01
C GLU A 4 2.14 -20.88 1.33
N ARG A 5 3.42 -20.61 1.58
CA ARG A 5 3.92 -20.05 2.84
C ARG A 5 4.09 -18.54 2.86
N TYR A 6 4.44 -17.92 1.73
CA TYR A 6 4.80 -16.50 1.71
C TYR A 6 3.96 -15.68 0.73
N LYS A 7 3.65 -14.45 1.12
CA LYS A 7 3.09 -13.42 0.24
C LYS A 7 4.08 -12.28 0.12
N TYR A 8 4.39 -11.89 -1.12
CA TYR A 8 5.20 -10.72 -1.44
C TYR A 8 4.37 -9.67 -2.16
N ILE A 9 4.48 -8.42 -1.70
CA ILE A 9 3.84 -7.24 -2.26
C ILE A 9 4.94 -6.22 -2.60
N ARG A 10 4.90 -5.71 -3.84
CA ARG A 10 5.71 -4.57 -4.28
C ARG A 10 4.78 -3.38 -4.43
N ASN A 11 5.01 -2.34 -3.65
CA ASN A 11 4.25 -1.10 -3.75
C ASN A 11 4.95 -0.15 -4.73
N PHE A 12 4.28 0.16 -5.83
CA PHE A 12 4.78 1.14 -6.82
C PHE A 12 4.52 2.60 -6.39
N ARG A 13 3.85 2.78 -5.25
CA ARG A 13 3.53 4.07 -4.61
C ARG A 13 3.78 3.98 -3.10
N PRO A 14 5.05 3.79 -2.68
CA PRO A 14 5.39 3.75 -1.26
C PRO A 14 5.16 5.11 -0.59
N GLY A 15 5.01 5.11 0.72
CA GLY A 15 4.74 6.31 1.51
C GLY A 15 3.27 6.74 1.51
N TRP A 16 2.41 6.04 0.78
CA TRP A 16 0.98 6.34 0.74
C TRP A 16 0.25 5.71 1.92
N PRO A 17 -0.80 6.37 2.45
CA PRO A 17 -1.63 5.80 3.49
C PRO A 17 -2.36 4.57 2.96
N ILE A 18 -2.64 3.63 3.86
CA ILE A 18 -3.44 2.45 3.53
C ILE A 18 -4.87 2.92 3.25
N PRO A 19 -5.41 2.73 2.03
CA PRO A 19 -6.79 3.08 1.76
C PRO A 19 -7.70 2.08 2.45
N ALA A 20 -8.73 2.58 3.13
CA ALA A 20 -9.84 1.77 3.58
C ALA A 20 -11.14 2.30 2.98
N VAL A 21 -12.05 1.37 2.71
CA VAL A 21 -13.37 1.73 2.18
C VAL A 21 -14.17 2.47 3.23
N HIS A 22 -14.94 3.46 2.78
CA HIS A 22 -15.76 4.32 3.61
C HIS A 22 -16.63 3.55 4.63
N ASP A 23 -17.31 2.49 4.20
CA ASP A 23 -18.22 1.72 5.07
C ASP A 23 -17.46 0.98 6.18
N PHE A 24 -16.22 0.55 5.91
CA PHE A 24 -15.36 -0.04 6.93
C PHE A 24 -14.97 1.00 7.98
N ILE A 25 -14.60 2.22 7.56
CA ILE A 25 -14.24 3.31 8.48
C ILE A 25 -15.46 3.70 9.33
N LYS A 26 -16.66 3.75 8.74
CA LYS A 26 -17.91 3.98 9.48
C LYS A 26 -18.18 2.87 10.50
N ALA A 27 -17.99 1.61 10.12
CA ALA A 27 -18.23 0.47 11.00
C ALA A 27 -17.23 0.38 12.18
N CYS A 28 -15.94 0.62 11.94
CA CYS A 28 -14.93 0.57 13.00
C CYS A 28 -14.78 1.88 13.81
N GLY A 29 -15.28 2.99 13.27
CA GLY A 29 -15.16 4.32 13.84
C GLY A 29 -13.87 5.02 13.41
N LYS A 30 -14.00 6.28 12.99
CA LYS A 30 -12.92 7.14 12.49
C LYS A 30 -11.71 7.19 13.43
N GLU A 31 -11.92 7.33 14.73
CA GLU A 31 -10.84 7.40 15.72
C GLU A 31 -10.06 6.07 15.86
N ALA A 32 -10.76 4.93 15.78
CA ALA A 32 -10.10 3.63 15.84
C ALA A 32 -9.26 3.40 14.58
N TYR A 33 -9.81 3.78 13.42
CA TYR A 33 -9.10 3.72 12.15
C TYR A 33 -7.86 4.63 12.14
N LEU A 34 -8.00 5.89 12.57
CA LEU A 34 -6.85 6.80 12.69
C LEU A 34 -5.82 6.22 13.66
N ARG A 35 -6.17 5.76 14.86
CA ARG A 35 -5.19 5.14 15.77
C ARG A 35 -4.44 3.95 15.16
N ALA A 36 -5.14 3.10 14.41
CA ALA A 36 -4.55 1.89 13.83
C ALA A 36 -3.64 2.19 12.63
N TYR A 37 -3.95 3.23 11.85
CA TYR A 37 -3.30 3.44 10.56
C TYR A 37 -2.57 4.79 10.46
N ALA A 38 -2.76 5.76 11.38
CA ALA A 38 -2.37 7.19 11.24
C ALA A 38 -0.89 7.39 10.87
N GLY A 39 -0.03 6.50 11.37
CA GLY A 39 1.41 6.50 11.11
C GLY A 39 1.87 5.42 10.14
N SER A 40 0.95 4.65 9.56
CA SER A 40 1.26 3.48 8.73
C SER A 40 1.17 3.86 7.26
N VAL A 41 2.34 3.97 6.63
CA VAL A 41 2.46 4.13 5.18
C VAL A 41 2.90 2.83 4.54
N ARG A 42 2.49 2.60 3.29
CA ARG A 42 2.94 1.45 2.52
C ARG A 42 4.46 1.50 2.33
N PRO A 43 5.24 0.53 2.84
CA PRO A 43 6.65 0.45 2.52
C PRO A 43 6.83 0.03 1.05
N PRO A 44 8.01 0.22 0.43
CA PRO A 44 8.24 -0.17 -0.96
C PRO A 44 8.01 -1.67 -1.20
N GLU A 45 8.33 -2.50 -0.21
CA GLU A 45 8.23 -3.94 -0.31
C GLU A 45 7.74 -4.56 1.00
N GLU A 46 6.93 -5.61 0.88
CA GLU A 46 6.34 -6.33 1.99
C GLU A 46 6.48 -7.85 1.76
N ILE A 47 6.87 -8.59 2.80
CA ILE A 47 6.84 -10.05 2.83
C ILE A 47 6.12 -10.49 4.10
N TYR A 48 5.19 -11.43 3.96
CA TYR A 48 4.49 -12.06 5.07
C TYR A 48 4.63 -13.56 4.99
N ASP A 49 4.94 -14.21 6.11
CA ASP A 49 4.75 -15.64 6.29
C ASP A 49 3.26 -15.88 6.59
N VAL A 50 2.47 -16.16 5.58
CA VAL A 50 1.01 -16.30 5.72
C VAL A 50 0.60 -17.62 6.39
N SER A 51 1.55 -18.53 6.62
CA SER A 51 1.29 -19.74 7.41
C SER A 51 1.31 -19.45 8.91
N GLU A 52 2.22 -18.58 9.36
CA GLU A 52 2.37 -18.18 10.77
C GLU A 52 1.65 -16.86 11.10
N ASP A 53 1.49 -15.98 10.11
CA ASP A 53 0.82 -14.68 10.20
C ASP A 53 -0.26 -14.54 9.09
N PRO A 54 -1.40 -15.24 9.22
CA PRO A 54 -2.47 -15.17 8.22
C PRO A 54 -3.10 -13.77 8.07
N ALA A 55 -2.91 -12.91 9.07
CA ALA A 55 -3.45 -11.55 9.11
C ALA A 55 -2.49 -10.48 8.56
N GLU A 56 -1.30 -10.87 8.09
CA GLU A 56 -0.32 -9.99 7.43
C GLU A 56 0.07 -8.78 8.31
N LEU A 57 0.25 -9.02 9.60
CA LEU A 57 0.57 -7.99 10.60
C LEU A 57 2.07 -7.70 10.69
N GLN A 58 2.92 -8.66 10.34
CA GLN A 58 4.37 -8.60 10.53
C GLN A 58 5.10 -8.61 9.18
N ASN A 59 5.44 -7.42 8.68
CA ASN A 59 6.26 -7.31 7.47
C ASN A 59 7.71 -7.77 7.75
N LEU A 60 8.16 -8.77 7.02
CA LEU A 60 9.48 -9.40 7.11
C LEU A 60 10.51 -8.81 6.13
N ALA A 61 10.10 -7.94 5.19
CA ALA A 61 10.98 -7.44 4.12
C ALA A 61 12.21 -6.66 4.61
N GLY A 62 12.15 -6.05 5.80
CA GLY A 62 13.27 -5.32 6.40
C GLY A 62 14.24 -6.19 7.19
N ARG A 63 13.98 -7.48 7.33
CA ARG A 63 14.76 -8.38 8.16
C ARG A 63 15.87 -9.06 7.35
N PRO A 64 17.15 -8.97 7.77
CA PRO A 64 18.28 -9.49 6.98
C PRO A 64 18.17 -10.97 6.60
N GLU A 65 17.58 -11.80 7.47
CA GLU A 65 17.40 -13.23 7.25
C GLU A 65 16.43 -13.56 6.09
N TYR A 66 15.65 -12.58 5.61
CA TYR A 66 14.75 -12.72 4.46
C TYR A 66 15.26 -12.04 3.18
N ALA A 67 16.49 -11.52 3.17
CA ALA A 67 17.03 -10.73 2.05
C ALA A 67 17.08 -11.53 0.73
N ASP A 68 17.50 -12.79 0.78
CA ASP A 68 17.59 -13.65 -0.41
C ASP A 68 16.20 -13.98 -0.97
N LEU A 69 15.23 -14.25 -0.08
CA LEU A 69 13.84 -14.50 -0.46
C LEU A 69 13.21 -13.26 -1.12
N LEU A 70 13.47 -12.07 -0.56
CA LEU A 70 13.02 -10.80 -1.13
C LEU A 70 13.61 -10.56 -2.52
N ALA A 71 14.91 -10.78 -2.69
CA ALA A 71 15.57 -10.64 -3.99
C ALA A 71 14.99 -11.61 -5.02
N ASP A 72 14.68 -12.84 -4.62
CA ASP A 72 14.07 -13.83 -5.51
C ASP A 72 12.65 -13.45 -5.93
N PHE A 73 11.78 -13.10 -4.98
CA PHE A 73 10.43 -12.67 -5.30
C PHE A 73 10.40 -11.40 -6.15
N ARG A 74 11.32 -10.45 -5.93
CA ARG A 74 11.47 -9.27 -6.77
C ARG A 74 11.74 -9.65 -8.22
N ARG A 75 12.73 -10.52 -8.47
CA ARG A 75 13.04 -11.02 -9.82
C ARG A 75 11.85 -11.73 -10.46
N GLN A 76 11.15 -12.58 -9.71
CA GLN A 76 9.99 -13.31 -10.24
C GLN A 76 8.85 -12.36 -10.63
N VAL A 77 8.54 -11.35 -9.80
CA VAL A 77 7.53 -10.33 -10.12
C VAL A 77 7.95 -9.52 -11.34
N GLU A 78 9.21 -9.06 -11.41
CA GLU A 78 9.72 -8.32 -12.57
C GLU A 78 9.60 -9.12 -13.86
N ASN A 79 9.96 -10.40 -13.83
CA ASN A 79 9.81 -11.30 -14.97
C ASN A 79 8.35 -11.46 -15.40
N ILE A 80 7.41 -11.56 -14.45
CA ILE A 80 5.97 -11.63 -14.76
C ILE A 80 5.50 -10.34 -15.42
N MET A 81 5.86 -9.18 -14.85
CA MET A 81 5.47 -7.88 -15.39
C MET A 81 6.02 -7.67 -16.81
N GLN A 82 7.30 -8.02 -17.05
CA GLN A 82 7.90 -7.92 -18.37
C GLN A 82 7.22 -8.84 -19.40
N ARG A 83 6.96 -10.11 -19.01
CA ARG A 83 6.27 -11.08 -19.89
C ARG A 83 4.86 -10.63 -20.27
N ASN A 84 4.18 -9.94 -19.36
CA ASN A 84 2.83 -9.43 -19.59
C ASN A 84 2.80 -8.07 -20.26
N ALA A 85 3.97 -7.48 -20.59
CA ALA A 85 4.07 -6.09 -21.05
C ALA A 85 3.28 -5.13 -20.14
N ASP A 86 3.42 -5.32 -18.82
CA ASP A 86 2.66 -4.59 -17.81
C ASP A 86 2.86 -3.08 -17.97
N GLU A 87 1.76 -2.34 -18.09
CA GLU A 87 1.76 -0.89 -18.31
C GLU A 87 2.49 -0.17 -17.17
N LEU A 88 2.56 -0.74 -15.96
CA LEU A 88 3.34 -0.20 -14.85
C LEU A 88 4.84 -0.06 -15.15
N LEU A 89 5.37 -0.82 -16.11
CA LEU A 89 6.77 -0.73 -16.55
C LEU A 89 6.98 0.35 -17.61
N ALA A 90 5.92 0.91 -18.19
CA ALA A 90 6.02 1.97 -19.17
C ALA A 90 6.47 3.29 -18.52
N GLU A 91 7.40 4.00 -19.17
CA GLU A 91 7.90 5.30 -18.73
C GLU A 91 6.75 6.30 -18.51
N ASP A 92 5.72 6.20 -19.34
CA ASP A 92 4.55 7.07 -19.36
C ASP A 92 3.28 6.41 -18.79
N SER A 93 3.40 5.40 -17.92
CA SER A 93 2.24 4.79 -17.27
C SER A 93 1.32 5.81 -16.57
N VAL A 94 0.03 5.48 -16.42
CA VAL A 94 -0.89 6.29 -15.60
C VAL A 94 -0.37 6.52 -14.17
N TYR A 95 0.48 5.62 -13.68
CA TYR A 95 1.10 5.71 -12.36
C TYR A 95 2.28 6.69 -12.30
N THR A 96 3.06 6.85 -13.38
CA THR A 96 4.13 7.86 -13.50
C THR A 96 3.58 9.25 -13.86
N ARG A 97 2.43 9.31 -14.57
CA ARG A 97 1.73 10.55 -14.94
C ARG A 97 0.99 11.21 -13.78
N ASN A 98 0.30 10.43 -12.93
CA ASN A 98 -0.46 10.98 -11.81
C ASN A 98 0.46 11.26 -10.60
N ARG A 99 1.14 12.41 -10.66
CA ARG A 99 2.08 12.92 -9.63
C ARG A 99 1.41 13.72 -8.51
N GLU A 100 0.20 14.23 -8.75
CA GLU A 100 -0.43 15.26 -7.89
C GLU A 100 -1.69 14.76 -7.16
N HIS A 101 -2.42 13.80 -7.72
CA HIS A 101 -3.74 13.39 -7.24
C HIS A 101 -3.86 11.87 -7.09
N PRO A 102 -3.17 11.31 -6.09
CA PRO A 102 -3.35 9.94 -5.65
C PRO A 102 -4.81 9.59 -5.35
N ALA A 103 -5.27 8.39 -5.74
CA ALA A 103 -6.59 7.86 -5.40
C ALA A 103 -6.82 7.58 -3.90
N VAL A 104 -6.05 8.19 -3.00
CA VAL A 104 -6.21 8.07 -1.56
C VAL A 104 -6.35 9.47 -0.99
N ARG A 105 -7.57 10.00 -1.05
CA ARG A 105 -7.90 11.29 -0.44
C ARG A 105 -8.96 11.11 0.63
N TYR A 106 -8.54 10.43 1.69
CA TYR A 106 -9.25 10.52 2.96
C TYR A 106 -8.41 11.19 4.03
N TRP A 107 -7.10 11.44 3.86
CA TRP A 107 -6.20 11.81 4.96
C TRP A 107 -5.57 13.18 4.77
N PHE A 108 -5.64 14.04 5.79
CA PHE A 108 -4.90 15.31 5.83
C PHE A 108 -4.41 15.62 7.24
N PHE A 109 -3.31 16.35 7.36
CA PHE A 109 -2.86 16.87 8.66
C PHE A 109 -3.60 18.18 8.95
N ASN A 110 -4.46 18.17 9.97
CA ASN A 110 -5.15 19.36 10.44
C ASN A 110 -4.20 20.17 11.33
N ALA A 111 -3.57 21.18 10.73
CA ALA A 111 -2.60 22.04 11.43
C ALA A 111 -3.21 22.78 12.63
N ALA A 112 -4.51 23.11 12.59
CA ALA A 112 -5.19 23.77 13.70
C ALA A 112 -5.43 22.83 14.90
N ALA A 113 -5.65 21.55 14.63
CA ALA A 113 -5.83 20.51 15.64
C ALA A 113 -4.50 19.83 16.05
N GLY A 114 -3.42 20.03 15.29
CA GLY A 114 -2.15 19.34 15.49
C GLY A 114 -2.23 17.82 15.30
N ALA A 115 -3.18 17.34 14.49
CA ALA A 115 -3.50 15.92 14.34
C ALA A 115 -3.88 15.54 12.91
N TRP A 116 -3.75 14.26 12.58
CA TRP A 116 -4.27 13.69 11.33
C TRP A 116 -5.79 13.54 11.39
N ASP A 117 -6.46 13.86 10.29
CA ASP A 117 -7.91 13.89 10.19
C ASP A 117 -8.38 13.32 8.83
N LEU A 118 -9.68 13.00 8.73
CA LEU A 118 -10.31 12.45 7.53
C LEU A 118 -11.51 13.23 7.01
N ASP A 119 -11.53 13.47 5.70
CA ASP A 119 -12.72 13.94 4.96
C ASP A 119 -13.30 12.76 4.16
N LEU A 120 -14.38 12.18 4.69
CA LEU A 120 -15.04 11.00 4.11
C LEU A 120 -16.04 11.35 3.00
N GLU A 121 -16.38 12.63 2.86
CA GLU A 121 -17.42 13.11 1.93
C GLU A 121 -16.81 13.76 0.69
N GLN A 122 -15.47 13.75 0.57
CA GLN A 122 -14.78 14.28 -0.59
C GLN A 122 -15.18 13.52 -1.86
N PRO A 123 -15.62 14.21 -2.94
CA PRO A 123 -15.94 13.56 -4.20
C PRO A 123 -14.70 12.91 -4.82
N PHE A 124 -14.87 11.71 -5.38
CA PHE A 124 -13.81 11.04 -6.14
C PHE A 124 -13.45 11.87 -7.37
N LEU A 125 -12.24 12.41 -7.40
CA LEU A 125 -11.62 12.87 -8.64
C LEU A 125 -11.15 11.62 -9.40
N VAL A 126 -12.06 10.96 -10.09
CA VAL A 126 -11.68 10.19 -11.27
C VAL A 126 -11.27 11.23 -12.30
N ASN A 127 -10.01 11.14 -12.76
CA ASN A 127 -9.49 12.03 -13.80
C ASN A 127 -10.54 12.10 -14.95
N PRO A 128 -10.94 13.29 -15.43
CA PRO A 128 -11.85 13.40 -16.56
C PRO A 128 -11.30 12.74 -17.84
#